data_AF-A0A437C1L6-F1
#
_entry.id   AF-A0A437C1L6-F1
#
_cell.length_a   1.000
_cell.length_b   1.000
_cell.length_c   1.000
_cell.angle_alpha   90.00
_cell.angle_beta   90.00
_cell.angle_gamma   90.00
#
_symmetry.space_group_name_H-M   'P 1'
#
loop_
_entity.id
_entity.type
_entity.pdbx_description
1 polymer ?
#
loop_
_entity_poly.entity_id
_entity_poly.type
_entity_poly.pdbx_seq_one_letter_code
_entity_poly.pdbx_strand_id
1 'polypeptide(L)'
;MYAELRSGLSRTYELDGTIHDKIWFLNMFQEVTQKFSRDYPDFLGARIIISVHRALSLSEVKAAVQEAVQLRKDFPEVVAGFDMVGRENTGKTLWYFREALSLPRELGEELPYFFHAGETDDEGTEVDQNILDAILFNTTRIGHGYALAHHPLAKEISRKRNIAVELCPISNQVLKLVSDLRNHPARC
;
A
#
# COMPACT_ATOMS: atom_id res chain seq x y z
N MET A 1 20.35 0.65 -6.28
CA MET A 1 19.00 1.23 -6.53
C MET A 1 17.94 0.14 -6.35
N TYR A 2 16.74 0.45 -5.84
CA TYR A 2 15.69 -0.53 -5.51
C TYR A 2 14.30 0.13 -5.63
N ALA A 3 13.24 -0.65 -5.91
CA ALA A 3 11.88 -0.11 -5.98
C ALA A 3 10.83 -1.09 -5.41
N GLU A 4 9.80 -0.55 -4.74
CA GLU A 4 8.57 -1.28 -4.43
C GLU A 4 7.39 -0.57 -5.09
N LEU A 5 6.60 -1.32 -5.85
CA LEU A 5 5.52 -0.78 -6.67
C LEU A 5 4.17 -1.25 -6.15
N ARG A 6 3.24 -0.32 -5.92
CA ARG A 6 1.83 -0.68 -5.71
C ARG A 6 1.22 -1.10 -7.03
N SER A 7 0.59 -2.26 -7.09
CA SER A 7 -0.04 -2.77 -8.32
C SER A 7 -1.35 -3.48 -8.03
N GLY A 8 -2.38 -3.18 -8.81
CA GLY A 8 -3.64 -3.92 -8.84
C GLY A 8 -3.57 -5.26 -9.58
N LEU A 9 -2.38 -5.64 -10.07
CA LEU A 9 -2.16 -6.86 -10.86
C LEU A 9 -3.15 -6.96 -12.04
N SER A 10 -3.27 -5.87 -12.80
CA SER A 10 -4.16 -5.82 -13.96
C SER A 10 -3.83 -6.95 -14.94
N ARG A 11 -4.86 -7.56 -15.53
CA ARG A 11 -4.69 -8.59 -16.56
C ARG A 11 -3.95 -7.99 -17.74
N THR A 12 -2.92 -8.70 -18.20
CA THR A 12 -2.19 -8.37 -19.44
C THR A 12 -2.88 -9.08 -20.61
N TYR A 13 -2.81 -8.47 -21.79
CA TYR A 13 -3.45 -9.01 -23.00
C TYR A 13 -2.52 -8.89 -24.20
N GLU A 14 -2.75 -9.77 -25.17
CA GLU A 14 -2.03 -9.83 -26.44
C GLU A 14 -2.88 -9.29 -27.60
N LEU A 15 -2.25 -9.01 -28.74
CA LEU A 15 -2.94 -8.54 -29.95
C LEU A 15 -3.96 -9.54 -30.51
N ASP A 16 -3.80 -10.84 -30.22
CA ASP A 16 -4.73 -11.89 -30.63
C ASP A 16 -5.93 -12.05 -29.68
N GLY A 17 -5.99 -11.25 -28.61
CA GLY A 17 -7.06 -11.27 -27.61
C GLY A 17 -6.83 -12.25 -26.47
N THR A 18 -5.69 -12.95 -26.42
CA THR A 18 -5.30 -13.76 -25.25
C THR A 18 -5.19 -12.86 -24.02
N ILE A 19 -5.75 -13.30 -22.88
CA ILE A 19 -5.71 -12.60 -21.61
C ILE A 19 -4.96 -13.47 -20.60
N HIS A 20 -3.89 -12.92 -20.04
CA HIS A 20 -3.10 -13.60 -19.01
C HIS A 20 -3.58 -13.25 -17.61
N ASP A 21 -3.35 -14.16 -16.68
CA ASP A 21 -3.71 -14.00 -15.28
C ASP A 21 -2.63 -13.27 -14.47
N LYS A 22 -2.89 -13.14 -13.16
CA LYS A 22 -1.96 -12.47 -12.23
C LYS A 22 -0.67 -13.26 -12.03
N ILE A 23 -0.72 -14.60 -12.14
CA ILE A 23 0.44 -15.47 -11.97
C ILE A 23 1.41 -15.24 -13.12
N TRP A 24 0.89 -15.15 -14.35
CA TRP A 24 1.68 -14.77 -15.51
C TRP A 24 2.33 -13.39 -15.33
N PHE A 25 1.58 -12.39 -14.85
CA PHE A 25 2.14 -11.06 -14.58
C PHE A 25 3.30 -11.10 -13.58
N LEU A 26 3.16 -11.86 -12.48
CA LEU A 26 4.21 -11.97 -11.45
C LEU A 26 5.45 -12.69 -11.97
N ASN A 27 5.29 -13.76 -12.77
CA ASN A 27 6.41 -14.43 -13.45
C ASN A 27 7.13 -13.46 -14.39
N MET A 28 6.38 -12.75 -15.25
CA MET A 28 6.95 -11.77 -16.16
C MET A 28 7.70 -10.66 -15.39
N PHE A 29 7.10 -10.13 -14.32
CA PHE A 29 7.73 -9.11 -13.48
C PHE A 29 9.05 -9.61 -12.90
N GLN A 30 9.08 -10.85 -12.39
CA GLN A 30 10.29 -11.48 -11.86
C GLN A 30 11.37 -11.63 -12.93
N GLU A 31 11.01 -12.15 -14.10
CA GLU A 31 11.93 -12.37 -15.22
C GLU A 31 12.56 -11.05 -15.71
N VAL A 32 11.72 -10.02 -15.90
CA VAL A 32 12.18 -8.69 -16.35
C VAL A 32 13.08 -8.05 -15.30
N THR A 33 12.69 -8.12 -14.02
CA THR A 33 13.50 -7.59 -12.91
C THR A 33 14.86 -8.27 -12.83
N GLN A 34 14.89 -9.61 -12.91
CA GLN A 34 16.14 -10.38 -12.90
C GLN A 34 17.01 -10.08 -14.11
N LYS A 35 16.41 -9.94 -15.30
CA LYS A 35 17.15 -9.54 -16.50
C LYS A 35 17.79 -8.17 -16.33
N PHE A 36 17.03 -7.19 -15.84
CA PHE A 36 17.56 -5.85 -15.59
C PHE A 36 18.67 -5.86 -14.55
N SER A 37 18.51 -6.56 -13.42
CA SER A 37 19.58 -6.68 -12.41
C SER A 37 20.85 -7.35 -12.92
N ARG A 38 20.77 -8.26 -13.92
CA ARG A 38 21.97 -8.83 -14.56
C ARG A 38 22.71 -7.79 -15.42
N ASP A 39 21.96 -6.97 -16.15
CA ASP A 39 22.52 -5.94 -17.03
C ASP A 39 23.03 -4.72 -16.23
N TYR A 40 22.45 -4.48 -15.03
CA TYR A 40 22.77 -3.37 -14.14
C TYR A 40 22.99 -3.88 -12.69
N PRO A 41 24.20 -4.34 -12.32
CA PRO A 41 24.47 -4.98 -11.02
C PRO A 41 24.27 -4.08 -9.79
N ASP A 42 24.21 -2.76 -9.97
CA ASP A 42 23.91 -1.78 -8.91
C ASP A 42 22.39 -1.65 -8.65
N PHE A 43 21.54 -2.25 -9.48
CA PHE A 43 20.11 -2.39 -9.28
C PHE A 43 19.78 -3.65 -8.46
N LEU A 44 19.39 -3.43 -7.20
CA LEU A 44 19.09 -4.47 -6.21
C LEU A 44 17.80 -5.23 -6.53
N GLY A 45 16.95 -4.72 -7.42
CA GLY A 45 15.71 -5.35 -7.83
C GLY A 45 14.47 -4.50 -7.56
N ALA A 46 13.31 -5.12 -7.72
CA ALA A 46 12.03 -4.52 -7.42
C ALA A 46 11.03 -5.53 -6.86
N ARG A 47 10.06 -5.06 -6.08
CA ARG A 47 8.97 -5.87 -5.52
C ARG A 47 7.60 -5.23 -5.77
N ILE A 48 6.55 -6.04 -5.64
CA ILE A 48 5.16 -5.64 -5.78
C ILE A 48 4.47 -5.62 -4.41
N ILE A 49 3.79 -4.52 -4.11
CA ILE A 49 2.77 -4.44 -3.07
C ILE A 49 1.42 -4.57 -3.77
N ILE A 50 0.68 -5.64 -3.48
CA ILE A 50 -0.62 -5.89 -4.09
C ILE A 50 -1.60 -4.85 -3.53
N SER A 51 -2.26 -4.11 -4.41
CA SER A 51 -3.17 -3.03 -3.99
C SER A 51 -4.57 -3.23 -4.53
N VAL A 52 -5.58 -2.96 -3.72
CA VAL A 52 -6.97 -2.90 -4.18
C VAL A 52 -7.60 -1.56 -3.90
N HIS A 53 -8.60 -1.19 -4.71
CA HIS A 53 -9.27 0.09 -4.56
C HIS A 53 -10.27 0.06 -3.41
N ARG A 54 -10.23 1.05 -2.52
CA ARG A 54 -11.12 1.19 -1.35
C ARG A 54 -12.61 1.42 -1.67
N ALA A 55 -12.98 1.53 -2.94
CA ALA A 55 -14.37 1.56 -3.38
C ALA A 55 -15.01 0.16 -3.44
N LEU A 56 -14.20 -0.90 -3.51
CA LEU A 56 -14.67 -2.29 -3.55
C LEU A 56 -15.47 -2.66 -2.30
N SER A 57 -16.33 -3.66 -2.42
CA SER A 57 -17.11 -4.22 -1.31
C SER A 57 -16.21 -4.98 -0.33
N LEU A 58 -16.70 -5.19 0.89
CA LEU A 58 -15.99 -5.97 1.91
C LEU A 58 -15.64 -7.39 1.42
N SER A 59 -16.56 -8.05 0.71
CA SER A 59 -16.34 -9.41 0.17
C SER A 59 -15.25 -9.44 -0.89
N GLU A 60 -15.21 -8.44 -1.78
CA GLU A 60 -14.16 -8.33 -2.79
C GLU A 60 -12.79 -8.08 -2.15
N VAL A 61 -12.70 -7.20 -1.15
CA VAL A 61 -11.44 -6.96 -0.41
C VAL A 61 -11.02 -8.20 0.37
N LYS A 62 -11.95 -8.91 1.01
CA LYS A 62 -11.66 -10.17 1.72
C LYS A 62 -11.08 -11.22 0.78
N ALA A 63 -11.67 -11.39 -0.40
CA ALA A 63 -11.16 -12.30 -1.42
C ALA A 63 -9.75 -11.89 -1.89
N ALA A 64 -9.51 -10.59 -2.09
CA ALA A 64 -8.21 -10.08 -2.49
C ALA A 64 -7.13 -10.25 -1.41
N VAL A 65 -7.47 -10.07 -0.12
CA VAL A 65 -6.55 -10.32 0.99
C VAL A 65 -6.18 -11.81 1.05
N GLN A 66 -7.17 -12.71 0.91
CA GLN A 66 -6.92 -14.14 0.86
C GLN A 66 -6.01 -14.54 -0.32
N GLU A 67 -6.26 -13.97 -1.50
CA GLU A 67 -5.40 -14.16 -2.67
C GLU A 67 -4.00 -13.60 -2.45
N ALA A 68 -3.86 -12.43 -1.82
CA ALA A 68 -2.56 -11.82 -1.53
C ALA A 68 -1.72 -12.66 -0.56
N VAL A 69 -2.35 -13.30 0.43
CA VAL A 69 -1.67 -14.30 1.30
C VAL A 69 -1.09 -15.44 0.45
N GLN A 70 -1.88 -15.99 -0.47
CA GLN A 70 -1.43 -17.09 -1.33
C GLN A 70 -0.31 -16.64 -2.27
N LEU A 71 -0.47 -15.51 -2.97
CA LEU A 71 0.53 -14.98 -3.90
C LEU A 71 1.85 -14.63 -3.19
N ARG A 72 1.80 -14.17 -1.94
CA ARG A 72 3.01 -13.95 -1.14
C ARG A 72 3.77 -15.25 -0.86
N LYS A 73 3.05 -16.36 -0.61
CA LYS A 73 3.68 -17.67 -0.41
C LYS A 73 4.31 -18.22 -1.68
N ASP A 74 3.61 -18.04 -2.81
CA ASP A 74 4.04 -18.55 -4.10
C ASP A 74 5.19 -17.71 -4.69
N PHE A 75 5.21 -16.39 -4.40
CA PHE A 75 6.19 -15.44 -4.91
C PHE A 75 6.83 -14.59 -3.79
N PRO A 76 7.52 -15.19 -2.81
CA PRO A 76 8.01 -14.50 -1.61
C PRO A 76 9.09 -13.46 -1.90
N GLU A 77 9.81 -13.57 -3.03
CA GLU A 77 10.83 -12.61 -3.45
C GLU A 77 10.23 -11.44 -4.26
N VAL A 78 9.03 -11.60 -4.81
CA VAL A 78 8.38 -10.60 -5.66
C VAL A 78 7.32 -9.83 -4.88
N VAL A 79 6.48 -10.51 -4.11
CA VAL A 79 5.35 -9.88 -3.41
C VAL A 79 5.78 -9.43 -2.03
N ALA A 80 5.80 -8.12 -1.79
CA ALA A 80 6.16 -7.51 -0.52
C ALA A 80 5.00 -7.49 0.49
N GLY A 81 3.74 -7.42 0.04
CA GLY A 81 2.57 -7.37 0.91
C GLY A 81 1.35 -6.75 0.24
N PHE A 82 0.51 -6.08 1.03
CA PHE A 82 -0.79 -5.57 0.60
C PHE A 82 -1.06 -4.10 0.99
N ASP A 83 -1.88 -3.41 0.20
CA ASP A 83 -2.25 -2.00 0.39
C ASP A 83 -3.69 -1.70 -0.09
N MET A 84 -4.28 -0.63 0.44
CA MET A 84 -5.60 -0.10 0.09
C MET A 84 -5.45 1.28 -0.56
N VAL A 85 -5.67 1.36 -1.87
CA VAL A 85 -5.49 2.58 -2.68
C VAL A 85 -6.82 3.25 -3.03
N GLY A 86 -6.77 4.43 -3.64
CA GLY A 86 -7.95 5.22 -4.03
C GLY A 86 -8.22 6.37 -3.06
N ARG A 87 -9.07 7.32 -3.49
CA ARG A 87 -9.31 8.58 -2.78
C ARG A 87 -9.81 8.36 -1.35
N GLU A 88 -9.02 8.77 -0.36
CA GLU A 88 -9.27 8.49 1.05
C GLU A 88 -10.57 9.11 1.56
N ASN A 89 -10.77 10.41 1.35
CA ASN A 89 -11.88 11.18 1.93
C ASN A 89 -13.28 10.71 1.52
N THR A 90 -13.39 10.05 0.36
CA THR A 90 -14.67 9.56 -0.16
C THR A 90 -14.76 8.04 -0.21
N GLY A 91 -13.68 7.36 0.17
CA GLY A 91 -13.60 5.91 0.18
C GLY A 91 -13.98 5.32 1.53
N LYS A 92 -13.99 4.00 1.62
CA LYS A 92 -14.21 3.31 2.89
C LYS A 92 -12.91 3.29 3.71
N THR A 93 -13.03 3.38 5.02
CA THR A 93 -11.90 3.40 5.98
C THR A 93 -11.27 2.01 6.16
N LEU A 94 -10.07 1.95 6.73
CA LEU A 94 -9.45 0.68 7.12
C LEU A 94 -10.31 -0.05 8.15
N TRP A 95 -10.90 0.67 9.11
CA TRP A 95 -11.84 0.10 10.08
C TRP A 95 -13.07 -0.58 9.46
N TYR A 96 -13.60 -0.02 8.37
CA TYR A 96 -14.69 -0.66 7.62
C TYR A 96 -14.28 -2.06 7.14
N PHE A 97 -13.04 -2.22 6.68
CA PHE A 97 -12.49 -3.48 6.19
C PHE A 97 -11.84 -4.36 7.27
N ARG A 98 -11.99 -4.06 8.56
CA ARG A 98 -11.30 -4.79 9.66
C ARG A 98 -11.44 -6.31 9.61
N GLU A 99 -12.59 -6.83 9.18
CA GLU A 99 -12.83 -8.27 9.03
C GLU A 99 -12.01 -8.88 7.88
N ALA A 100 -11.86 -8.15 6.78
CA ALA A 100 -11.01 -8.58 5.67
C ALA A 100 -9.53 -8.47 6.04
N LEU A 101 -9.13 -7.36 6.68
CA LEU A 101 -7.74 -7.08 7.03
C LEU A 101 -7.22 -7.95 8.20
N SER A 102 -8.11 -8.46 9.06
CA SER A 102 -7.74 -9.39 10.14
C SER A 102 -7.60 -10.84 9.67
N LEU A 103 -8.09 -11.17 8.48
CA LEU A 103 -8.14 -12.53 7.95
C LEU A 103 -6.77 -13.26 7.96
N PRO A 104 -5.64 -12.66 7.55
CA PRO A 104 -4.35 -13.36 7.57
C PRO A 104 -4.00 -13.87 8.97
N ARG A 105 -4.21 -13.04 10.00
CA ARG A 105 -3.96 -13.41 11.40
C ARG A 105 -4.87 -14.55 11.86
N GLU A 106 -6.14 -14.53 11.46
CA GLU A 106 -7.11 -15.60 11.77
C GLU A 106 -6.72 -16.93 11.12
N LEU A 107 -6.10 -16.89 9.94
CA LEU A 107 -5.56 -18.05 9.24
C LEU A 107 -4.20 -18.53 9.78
N GLY A 108 -3.60 -17.80 10.73
CA GLY A 108 -2.25 -18.09 11.23
C GLY A 108 -1.14 -17.71 10.24
N GLU A 109 -1.44 -16.83 9.29
CA GLU A 109 -0.55 -16.40 8.21
C GLU A 109 -0.08 -14.95 8.42
N GLU A 110 1.09 -14.63 7.87
CA GLU A 110 1.64 -13.29 7.91
C GLU A 110 1.49 -12.58 6.56
N LEU A 111 0.78 -11.44 6.57
CA LEU A 111 0.69 -10.53 5.43
C LEU A 111 1.08 -9.11 5.87
N PRO A 112 2.26 -8.61 5.48
CA PRO A 112 2.65 -7.23 5.71
C PRO A 112 1.75 -6.26 4.97
N TYR A 113 1.42 -5.18 5.64
CA TYR A 113 0.61 -4.10 5.10
C TYR A 113 1.41 -2.81 4.90
N PHE A 114 1.11 -2.07 3.83
CA PHE A 114 1.76 -0.81 3.46
C PHE A 114 0.74 0.30 3.22
N PHE A 115 -0.20 0.46 4.15
CA PHE A 115 -1.44 1.20 3.93
C PHE A 115 -1.20 2.67 3.59
N HIS A 116 -1.88 3.15 2.55
CA HIS A 116 -2.23 4.57 2.44
C HIS A 116 -3.16 4.95 3.60
N ALA A 117 -2.73 5.92 4.41
CA ALA A 117 -3.51 6.41 5.54
C ALA A 117 -3.21 7.88 5.85
N GLY A 118 -4.27 8.64 6.10
CA GLY A 118 -4.21 10.04 6.47
C GLY A 118 -3.76 10.98 5.35
N GLU A 119 -3.98 10.64 4.08
CA GLU A 119 -3.88 11.55 2.93
C GLU A 119 -5.13 12.46 2.87
N THR A 120 -5.28 13.34 3.85
CA THR A 120 -6.42 14.25 3.97
C THR A 120 -6.02 15.55 4.70
N ASP A 121 -6.72 16.65 4.39
CA ASP A 121 -6.68 17.90 5.15
C ASP A 121 -7.72 17.96 6.28
N ASP A 122 -8.61 16.98 6.34
CA ASP A 122 -9.62 16.87 7.38
C ASP A 122 -8.98 16.42 8.71
N GLU A 123 -9.40 17.01 9.83
CA GLU A 123 -8.88 16.70 11.17
C GLU A 123 -10.00 16.21 12.10
N GLY A 124 -9.75 15.13 12.83
CA GLY A 124 -10.69 14.56 13.80
C GLY A 124 -11.82 13.73 13.18
N THR A 125 -11.66 13.28 11.94
CA THR A 125 -12.63 12.49 11.18
C THR A 125 -12.26 11.01 11.16
N GLU A 126 -13.12 10.18 10.57
CA GLU A 126 -12.80 8.76 10.37
C GLU A 126 -11.70 8.55 9.31
N VAL A 127 -11.40 9.56 8.48
CA VAL A 127 -10.41 9.46 7.40
C VAL A 127 -8.99 9.55 7.96
N ASP A 128 -8.67 10.59 8.73
CA ASP A 128 -7.37 10.76 9.38
C ASP A 128 -7.15 9.74 10.51
N GLN A 129 -8.21 9.16 11.08
CA GLN A 129 -8.13 8.01 11.98
C GLN A 129 -7.57 6.74 11.31
N ASN A 130 -7.58 6.62 9.98
CA ASN A 130 -6.92 5.50 9.28
C ASN A 130 -5.44 5.38 9.66
N ILE A 131 -4.78 6.47 10.08
CA ILE A 131 -3.40 6.43 10.57
C ILE A 131 -3.28 5.50 11.78
N LEU A 132 -4.19 5.65 12.75
CA LEU A 132 -4.18 4.83 13.95
C LEU A 132 -4.53 3.38 13.61
N ASP A 133 -5.55 3.16 12.76
CA ASP A 133 -5.93 1.83 12.30
C ASP A 133 -4.76 1.12 11.59
N ALA A 134 -4.05 1.83 10.71
CA ALA A 134 -2.89 1.27 10.01
C ALA A 134 -1.81 0.80 11.01
N ILE A 135 -1.55 1.58 12.06
CA ILE A 135 -0.63 1.20 13.14
C ILE A 135 -1.15 -0.01 13.92
N LEU A 136 -2.46 -0.09 14.19
CA LEU A 136 -3.09 -1.21 14.91
C LEU A 136 -3.08 -2.50 14.09
N PHE A 137 -3.18 -2.42 12.77
CA PHE A 137 -2.99 -3.53 11.84
C PHE A 137 -1.52 -3.88 11.60
N ASN A 138 -0.58 -3.31 12.37
CA ASN A 138 0.86 -3.54 12.26
C ASN A 138 1.40 -3.25 10.84
N THR A 139 0.95 -2.15 10.23
CA THR A 139 1.51 -1.72 8.95
C THR A 139 3.02 -1.54 9.04
N THR A 140 3.73 -1.99 8.02
CA THR A 140 5.19 -1.86 7.92
C THR A 140 5.61 -0.42 7.63
N ARG A 141 4.85 0.29 6.78
CA ARG A 141 5.04 1.71 6.45
C ARG A 141 3.69 2.36 6.17
N ILE A 142 3.58 3.66 6.41
CA ILE A 142 2.37 4.46 6.17
C ILE A 142 2.56 5.27 4.89
N GLY A 143 1.71 5.05 3.89
CA GLY A 143 1.63 5.87 2.68
C GLY A 143 1.06 7.25 2.99
N HIS A 144 1.75 8.30 2.53
CA HIS A 144 1.49 9.72 2.80
C HIS A 144 1.62 10.14 4.26
N GLY A 145 0.77 9.62 5.16
CA GLY A 145 0.73 10.04 6.57
C GLY A 145 0.59 11.56 6.74
N TYR A 146 -0.10 12.23 5.82
CA TYR A 146 -0.15 13.69 5.75
C TYR A 146 -0.75 14.30 7.02
N ALA A 147 -1.85 13.72 7.51
CA ALA A 147 -2.50 14.13 8.74
C ALA A 147 -1.74 13.72 10.03
N LEU A 148 -0.64 12.95 9.96
CA LEU A 148 0.06 12.44 11.15
C LEU A 148 0.56 13.56 12.08
N ALA A 149 0.86 14.74 11.53
CA ALA A 149 1.29 15.90 12.30
C ALA A 149 0.23 16.36 13.34
N HIS A 150 -1.04 16.07 13.09
CA HIS A 150 -2.17 16.42 13.95
C HIS A 150 -2.47 15.35 15.01
N HIS A 151 -1.81 14.19 14.94
CA HIS A 151 -2.03 13.04 15.83
C HIS A 151 -0.77 12.73 16.67
N PRO A 152 -0.48 13.49 17.75
CA PRO A 152 0.77 13.37 18.49
C PRO A 152 1.01 11.96 19.06
N LEU A 153 -0.04 11.28 19.53
CA LEU A 153 0.07 9.91 20.03
C LEU A 153 0.37 8.91 18.90
N ALA A 154 -0.33 8.99 17.77
CA ALA A 154 -0.06 8.12 16.63
C ALA A 154 1.36 8.33 16.09
N LYS A 155 1.81 9.59 16.02
CA LYS A 155 3.18 9.97 15.67
C LYS A 155 4.22 9.38 16.63
N GLU A 156 3.95 9.43 17.94
CA GLU A 156 4.82 8.83 18.95
C GLU A 156 4.89 7.30 18.80
N ILE A 157 3.75 6.64 18.59
CA ILE A 157 3.69 5.18 18.42
C ILE A 157 4.43 4.76 17.15
N SER A 158 4.20 5.43 16.02
CA SER A 158 4.91 5.17 14.74
C SER A 158 6.42 5.30 14.95
N ARG A 159 6.91 6.35 15.63
CA ARG A 159 8.33 6.50 15.96
C ARG A 159 8.87 5.38 16.83
N LYS A 160 8.15 5.03 17.91
CA LYS A 160 8.56 3.94 18.83
C LYS A 160 8.59 2.58 18.15
N ARG A 161 7.69 2.33 17.20
CA ARG A 161 7.60 1.08 16.44
C ARG A 161 8.42 1.10 15.14
N ASN A 162 9.17 2.16 14.88
CA ASN A 162 9.96 2.35 13.65
C ASN A 162 9.13 2.20 12.35
N ILE A 163 7.89 2.70 12.35
CA ILE A 163 7.00 2.69 11.19
C ILE A 163 7.23 3.99 10.42
N ALA A 164 7.91 3.89 9.27
CA ALA A 164 8.21 5.03 8.42
C ALA A 164 6.97 5.56 7.69
N VAL A 165 6.97 6.87 7.41
CA VAL A 165 5.98 7.53 6.55
C VAL A 165 6.59 7.77 5.18
N GLU A 166 5.85 7.43 4.13
CA GLU A 166 6.25 7.62 2.73
C GLU A 166 5.68 8.94 2.20
N LEU A 167 6.51 9.99 2.16
CA LEU A 167 6.09 11.33 1.76
C LEU A 167 6.10 11.51 0.25
N CYS A 168 5.01 12.05 -0.30
CA CYS A 168 4.85 12.31 -1.73
C CYS A 168 4.48 13.80 -1.97
N PRO A 169 5.38 14.76 -1.71
CA PRO A 169 5.04 16.19 -1.62
C PRO A 169 4.45 16.76 -2.92
N ILE A 170 4.97 16.38 -4.09
CA ILE A 170 4.43 16.81 -5.39
C ILE A 170 3.00 16.26 -5.57
N SER A 171 2.75 15.00 -5.18
CA SER A 171 1.40 14.43 -5.19
C SER A 171 0.45 15.24 -4.32
N ASN A 172 0.86 15.53 -3.08
CA ASN A 172 0.03 16.29 -2.15
C ASN A 172 -0.30 17.69 -2.67
N GLN A 173 0.64 18.36 -3.34
CA GLN A 173 0.39 19.67 -3.96
C GLN A 173 -0.54 19.57 -5.18
N VAL A 174 -0.30 18.64 -6.09
CA VAL A 174 -1.13 18.44 -7.30
C VAL A 174 -2.55 18.05 -6.95
N LEU A 175 -2.72 17.21 -5.91
CA LEU A 175 -4.01 16.78 -5.38
C LEU A 175 -4.67 17.82 -4.45
N LYS A 176 -4.05 19.00 -4.31
CA LYS A 176 -4.58 20.18 -3.60
C LYS A 176 -4.70 20.05 -2.09
N LEU A 177 -3.90 19.19 -1.45
CA LEU A 177 -3.79 19.16 0.02
C LEU A 177 -3.01 20.37 0.56
N VAL A 178 -2.05 20.86 -0.22
CA VAL A 178 -1.28 22.05 0.14
C VAL A 178 -0.98 22.88 -1.10
N SER A 179 -1.17 24.19 -1.02
CA SER A 179 -0.83 25.10 -2.14
C SER A 179 0.66 25.44 -2.16
N ASP A 180 1.25 25.67 -0.99
CA ASP A 180 2.67 26.03 -0.82
C ASP A 180 3.38 24.96 0.01
N LEU A 181 4.33 24.25 -0.59
CA LEU A 181 5.06 23.15 0.07
C LEU A 181 5.84 23.58 1.31
N ARG A 182 6.12 24.87 1.51
CA ARG A 182 6.68 25.39 2.78
C ARG A 182 5.74 25.17 3.96
N ASN A 183 4.44 25.01 3.68
CA ASN A 183 3.41 24.69 4.67
C ASN A 183 3.11 23.19 4.78
N HIS A 184 3.82 22.32 4.06
CA HIS A 184 3.61 20.88 4.14
C HIS A 184 3.80 20.38 5.59
N PRO A 185 2.91 19.51 6.13
CA PRO A 185 2.94 19.09 7.54
C PRO A 185 4.18 18.27 7.92
N ALA A 186 4.84 17.68 6.92
CA ALA A 186 6.11 16.98 7.11
C ALA A 186 7.34 17.91 7.27
N ARG A 187 7.17 19.24 7.23
CA ARG A 187 8.26 20.17 7.57
C ARG A 187 8.72 19.89 9.02
N CYS A 188 10.01 19.63 9.18
CA CYS A 188 10.65 19.46 10.48
C CYS A 188 11.18 20.80 11.00
#